data_AF-A0A8H7BU51-F1
#
_entry.id   AF-A0A8H7BU51-F1
#
_cell.length_a   1.000
_cell.length_b   1.000
_cell.length_c   1.000
_cell.angle_alpha   90.00
_cell.angle_beta   90.00
_cell.angle_gamma   90.00
#
_symmetry.space_group_name_H-M   'P 1'
#
loop_
_entity.id
_entity.type
_entity.pdbx_description
1 polymer ?
#
loop_
_entity_poly.entity_id
_entity_poly.type
_entity_poly.pdbx_seq_one_letter_code
_entity_poly.pdbx_strand_id
1 'polypeptide(L)'
;MTASFFDTLVSASDDAKPQASQDSTTSSASLVFESAATDSPCSPKQQQQHNKNNKIGERPKLPVYEDYLPDWQALKKTYASQKDVLHQQMISQLQKLRDLEERFDKMSGDFHSKVENAYLRLSDELTEWQTSLDVEKSKYEKEKELMREVRKIQDEKVKLNVGGQLFETSLTTLRRDPNSMLAAMFNGHRTTKPDADGSYFIDRDSTYFRLVLNYLRDMRIPPNVRNNPKIMDELIQEARFYKISGLLKLRWLDLPKVTQDQLWKLYPIQKEQQAVTMLLQNKDLSGLDFSNYRIDPRSRFDGSNLENAHFEHAWFVFDFDHKVDFINTYMMGARFPAAGTPQRAPGVQFKLEGAITNDPLIEN
;
A
#
# COMPACT_ATOMS: atom_id res chain seq x y z
N MET A 1 30.75 -38.54 -30.69
CA MET A 1 30.12 -38.58 -32.02
C MET A 1 29.23 -37.35 -32.12
N THR A 2 29.51 -36.50 -33.14
CA THR A 2 28.73 -35.34 -33.65
C THR A 2 28.42 -34.21 -32.64
N ALA A 3 29.28 -33.20 -32.45
CA ALA A 3 29.53 -31.99 -33.30
C ALA A 3 28.30 -31.06 -33.38
N SER A 4 28.26 -29.96 -32.62
CA SER A 4 28.77 -28.61 -32.98
C SER A 4 27.89 -27.91 -34.03
N PHE A 5 27.04 -26.97 -33.59
CA PHE A 5 26.41 -25.95 -34.44
C PHE A 5 25.98 -24.72 -33.61
N PHE A 6 26.83 -24.31 -32.66
CA PHE A 6 26.78 -22.96 -32.11
C PHE A 6 27.92 -22.19 -32.75
N ASP A 7 27.58 -21.26 -33.65
CA ASP A 7 28.35 -20.03 -33.78
C ASP A 7 27.61 -18.97 -34.60
N THR A 8 27.75 -17.73 -34.11
CA THR A 8 27.62 -16.46 -34.86
C THR A 8 26.24 -15.82 -35.03
N LEU A 9 25.86 -14.97 -34.05
CA LEU A 9 25.69 -13.52 -34.27
C LEU A 9 25.26 -12.81 -32.98
N VAL A 10 26.22 -12.19 -32.30
CA VAL A 10 25.99 -11.07 -31.36
C VAL A 10 26.94 -9.95 -31.76
N SER A 11 26.37 -8.83 -32.19
CA SER A 11 26.91 -7.46 -32.12
C SER A 11 25.76 -6.54 -32.57
N ALA A 12 25.40 -5.43 -31.95
CA ALA A 12 25.98 -4.64 -30.87
C ALA A 12 24.91 -3.61 -30.44
N SER A 13 25.09 -3.06 -29.22
CA SER A 13 24.72 -1.68 -28.79
C SER A 13 23.26 -1.23 -28.90
N ASP A 14 22.73 -0.32 -28.10
CA ASP A 14 22.95 0.28 -26.79
C ASP A 14 21.74 1.24 -26.65
N ASP A 15 21.36 1.56 -25.42
CA ASP A 15 20.74 2.83 -25.00
C ASP A 15 19.60 3.46 -25.83
N ALA A 16 18.38 3.51 -25.25
CA ALA A 16 17.62 4.77 -25.22
C ALA A 16 16.46 4.77 -24.20
N LYS A 17 16.58 5.73 -23.27
CA LYS A 17 15.56 6.29 -22.38
C LYS A 17 14.42 6.96 -23.19
N PRO A 18 13.19 7.10 -22.66
CA PRO A 18 12.11 7.76 -23.39
C PRO A 18 12.17 9.28 -23.23
N GLN A 19 12.00 10.01 -24.33
CA GLN A 19 11.71 11.44 -24.34
C GLN A 19 10.47 11.75 -25.19
N ALA A 20 9.65 12.64 -24.65
CA ALA A 20 8.40 13.13 -25.18
C ALA A 20 8.58 14.37 -26.07
N SER A 21 7.76 14.47 -27.12
CA SER A 21 7.31 15.71 -27.80
C SER A 21 6.34 15.27 -28.91
N GLN A 22 5.03 15.45 -28.76
CA GLN A 22 4.20 16.61 -29.14
C GLN A 22 4.06 16.87 -30.65
N ASP A 23 2.80 17.16 -31.00
CA ASP A 23 2.21 17.65 -32.26
C ASP A 23 2.04 16.62 -33.40
N SER A 24 0.91 16.49 -34.09
CA SER A 24 -0.33 17.28 -34.18
C SER A 24 -1.37 16.49 -34.99
N THR A 25 -2.65 16.70 -34.67
CA THR A 25 -3.82 16.74 -35.57
C THR A 25 -3.89 15.79 -36.79
N THR A 26 -4.90 14.92 -36.84
CA THR A 26 -6.01 15.03 -37.84
C THR A 26 -7.09 13.94 -37.65
N SER A 27 -8.32 14.45 -37.56
CA SER A 27 -9.59 13.94 -38.09
C SER A 27 -9.92 12.44 -38.10
N SER A 28 -10.93 12.13 -37.28
CA SER A 28 -11.87 11.03 -37.33
C SER A 28 -12.32 10.61 -38.74
N ALA A 29 -12.38 9.30 -38.99
CA ALA A 29 -13.45 8.65 -39.75
C ALA A 29 -13.43 7.13 -39.53
N SER A 30 -14.39 6.65 -38.74
CA SER A 30 -14.83 5.25 -38.78
C SER A 30 -15.50 4.97 -40.11
N LEU A 31 -15.16 3.88 -40.80
CA LEU A 31 -16.12 3.20 -41.68
C LEU A 31 -15.86 1.69 -41.73
N VAL A 32 -16.86 1.00 -41.18
CA VAL A 32 -17.17 -0.42 -41.32
C VAL A 32 -17.42 -0.72 -42.81
N PHE A 33 -16.88 -1.82 -43.33
CA PHE A 33 -17.35 -2.38 -44.59
C PHE A 33 -17.89 -3.79 -44.36
N GLU A 34 -19.21 -3.84 -44.44
CA GLU A 34 -20.05 -5.02 -44.37
C GLU A 34 -20.28 -5.56 -45.79
N SER A 35 -20.35 -6.88 -45.90
CA SER A 35 -20.54 -7.63 -47.12
C SER A 35 -21.91 -7.38 -47.76
N ALA A 36 -21.95 -7.26 -49.08
CA ALA A 36 -23.19 -7.34 -49.85
C ALA A 36 -23.02 -8.31 -51.02
N ALA A 37 -23.73 -9.43 -50.93
CA ALA A 37 -24.13 -10.26 -52.06
C ALA A 37 -25.65 -10.34 -52.03
N THR A 38 -26.33 -9.89 -53.09
CA THR A 38 -27.67 -10.34 -53.45
C THR A 38 -27.88 -10.24 -54.95
N ASP A 39 -28.41 -11.34 -55.49
CA ASP A 39 -28.90 -11.56 -56.84
C ASP A 39 -29.97 -10.54 -57.29
N SER A 40 -29.98 -10.21 -58.59
CA SER A 40 -31.15 -10.41 -59.48
C SER A 40 -31.00 -9.72 -60.85
N PRO A 41 -31.74 -10.18 -61.88
CA PRO A 41 -31.33 -10.13 -63.28
C PRO A 41 -31.83 -8.91 -64.05
N CYS A 42 -31.00 -8.38 -64.95
CA CYS A 42 -31.35 -7.27 -65.82
C CYS A 42 -31.99 -7.77 -67.14
N SER A 43 -33.26 -7.42 -67.33
CA SER A 43 -34.03 -7.58 -68.56
C SER A 43 -33.62 -6.57 -69.66
N PRO A 44 -34.02 -6.83 -70.93
CA PRO A 44 -33.30 -6.35 -72.12
C PRO A 44 -33.74 -4.96 -72.60
N LYS A 45 -32.75 -4.15 -73.04
CA LYS A 45 -33.00 -2.89 -73.73
C LYS A 45 -33.31 -3.13 -75.21
N GLN A 46 -34.51 -2.72 -75.60
CA GLN A 46 -34.99 -2.63 -76.97
C GLN A 46 -34.17 -1.60 -77.76
N GLN A 47 -33.59 -2.01 -78.88
CA GLN A 47 -33.38 -1.14 -80.03
C GLN A 47 -34.35 -1.58 -81.12
N GLN A 48 -35.43 -0.80 -81.24
CA GLN A 48 -36.29 -0.80 -82.43
C GLN A 48 -35.51 -0.11 -83.55
N GLN A 49 -35.36 -0.78 -84.70
CA GLN A 49 -35.53 -0.09 -85.98
C GLN A 49 -35.80 -1.07 -87.13
N HIS A 50 -36.88 -0.73 -87.83
CA HIS A 50 -37.25 -1.12 -89.19
C HIS A 50 -37.84 -2.51 -89.46
N ASN A 51 -39.13 -2.60 -89.15
CA ASN A 51 -40.08 -3.32 -89.98
C ASN A 51 -40.50 -2.41 -91.16
N LYS A 52 -39.91 -2.60 -92.34
CA LYS A 52 -40.45 -2.05 -93.60
C LYS A 52 -41.13 -3.19 -94.35
N ASN A 53 -42.44 -3.07 -94.51
CA ASN A 53 -43.19 -3.80 -95.53
C ASN A 53 -42.55 -3.55 -96.90
N ASN A 54 -42.11 -4.62 -97.56
CA ASN A 54 -41.95 -4.62 -99.01
C ASN A 54 -42.40 -5.99 -99.54
N LYS A 55 -43.70 -6.10 -99.84
CA LYS A 55 -44.15 -6.97 -100.93
C LYS A 55 -43.71 -6.27 -102.21
N ILE A 56 -42.73 -6.82 -102.92
CA ILE A 56 -42.55 -6.74 -104.39
C ILE A 56 -41.44 -7.74 -104.74
N GLY A 57 -41.73 -8.61 -105.70
CA GLY A 57 -40.71 -9.25 -106.54
C GLY A 57 -40.34 -10.68 -106.16
N GLU A 58 -41.14 -11.64 -106.63
CA GLU A 58 -40.54 -12.88 -107.13
C GLU A 58 -39.49 -12.51 -108.18
N ARG A 59 -38.22 -12.81 -107.89
CA ARG A 59 -37.17 -13.17 -108.85
C ARG A 59 -35.84 -13.35 -108.11
N PRO A 60 -35.00 -14.29 -108.52
CA PRO A 60 -35.24 -15.70 -108.82
C PRO A 60 -34.81 -16.55 -107.60
N LYS A 61 -35.29 -17.80 -107.50
CA LYS A 61 -34.49 -18.82 -106.81
C LYS A 61 -33.12 -18.79 -107.48
N LEU A 62 -32.08 -18.25 -106.82
CA LEU A 62 -30.70 -18.44 -107.28
C LEU A 62 -30.50 -19.95 -107.27
N PRO A 63 -30.46 -20.64 -108.43
CA PRO A 63 -30.45 -22.10 -108.50
C PRO A 63 -29.08 -22.68 -108.07
N VAL A 64 -28.20 -21.84 -107.54
CA VAL A 64 -26.82 -22.17 -107.22
C VAL A 64 -26.69 -22.68 -105.77
N TYR A 65 -27.77 -22.71 -104.98
CA TYR A 65 -27.72 -23.18 -103.59
C TYR A 65 -28.58 -24.41 -103.27
N GLU A 66 -29.47 -24.87 -104.17
CA GLU A 66 -30.24 -26.11 -103.94
C GLU A 66 -29.36 -27.37 -104.09
N ASP A 67 -28.38 -27.37 -105.01
CA ASP A 67 -27.41 -28.48 -105.19
C ASP A 67 -26.41 -28.60 -104.03
N TYR A 68 -26.04 -27.47 -103.40
CA TYR A 68 -25.09 -27.43 -102.27
C TYR A 68 -25.80 -27.44 -100.91
N LEU A 69 -27.14 -27.52 -100.88
CA LEU A 69 -27.92 -27.59 -99.64
C LEU A 69 -27.58 -28.84 -98.80
N PRO A 70 -27.40 -30.04 -99.39
CA PRO A 70 -26.95 -31.23 -98.66
C PRO A 70 -25.55 -31.05 -98.09
N ASP A 71 -24.62 -30.47 -98.87
CA ASP A 71 -23.24 -30.20 -98.45
C ASP A 71 -23.17 -29.14 -97.35
N TRP A 72 -24.02 -28.10 -97.44
CA TRP A 72 -24.16 -27.08 -96.40
C TRP A 72 -24.77 -27.65 -95.12
N GLN A 73 -25.77 -28.53 -95.22
CA GLN A 73 -26.33 -29.23 -94.06
C GLN A 73 -25.29 -30.18 -93.44
N ALA A 74 -24.49 -30.88 -94.24
CA ALA A 74 -23.39 -31.72 -93.78
C ALA A 74 -22.27 -30.90 -93.12
N LEU A 75 -21.91 -29.74 -93.69
CA LEU A 75 -20.93 -28.81 -93.13
C LEU A 75 -21.42 -28.21 -91.80
N LYS A 76 -22.70 -27.83 -91.73
CA LYS A 76 -23.32 -27.32 -90.50
C LYS A 76 -23.37 -28.39 -89.41
N LYS A 77 -23.65 -29.64 -89.78
CA LYS A 77 -23.65 -30.80 -88.87
C LYS A 77 -22.24 -31.15 -88.38
N THR A 78 -21.24 -31.11 -89.26
CA THR A 78 -19.83 -31.33 -88.88
C THR A 78 -19.29 -30.21 -88.02
N TYR A 79 -19.59 -28.95 -88.33
CA TYR A 79 -19.23 -27.80 -87.49
C TYR A 79 -19.91 -27.86 -86.11
N ALA A 80 -21.20 -28.21 -86.06
CA ALA A 80 -21.91 -28.40 -84.79
C ALA A 80 -21.28 -29.53 -83.96
N SER A 81 -20.96 -30.66 -84.59
CA SER A 81 -20.30 -31.79 -83.92
C SER A 81 -18.90 -31.42 -83.41
N GLN A 82 -18.09 -30.72 -84.21
CA GLN A 82 -16.76 -30.26 -83.78
C GLN A 82 -16.85 -29.24 -82.65
N LYS A 83 -17.81 -28.31 -82.71
CA LYS A 83 -18.09 -27.35 -81.64
C LYS A 83 -18.50 -28.06 -80.34
N ASP A 84 -19.35 -29.08 -80.43
CA ASP A 84 -19.77 -29.86 -79.25
C ASP A 84 -18.60 -30.63 -78.63
N VAL A 85 -17.73 -31.23 -79.45
CA VAL A 85 -16.51 -31.90 -78.98
C VAL A 85 -15.58 -30.92 -78.27
N LEU A 86 -15.30 -29.75 -78.87
CA LEU A 86 -14.50 -28.68 -78.26
C LEU A 86 -15.12 -28.18 -76.95
N HIS A 87 -16.45 -28.01 -76.92
CA HIS A 87 -17.17 -27.56 -75.73
C HIS A 87 -17.10 -28.59 -74.61
N GLN A 88 -17.27 -29.89 -74.91
CA GLN A 88 -17.10 -30.96 -73.93
C GLN A 88 -15.65 -31.04 -73.42
N GLN A 89 -14.68 -30.86 -74.32
CA GLN A 89 -13.27 -30.85 -73.93
C GLN A 89 -12.96 -29.67 -73.01
N MET A 90 -13.48 -28.48 -73.30
CA MET A 90 -13.36 -27.29 -72.45
C MET A 90 -14.03 -27.49 -71.08
N ILE A 91 -15.23 -28.06 -71.04
CA ILE A 91 -15.92 -28.41 -69.78
C ILE A 91 -15.06 -29.39 -68.96
N SER A 92 -14.48 -30.41 -69.59
CA SER A 92 -13.64 -31.40 -68.89
C SER A 92 -12.40 -30.78 -68.27
N GLN A 93 -11.79 -29.79 -68.95
CA GLN A 93 -10.61 -29.08 -68.44
C GLN A 93 -10.99 -28.15 -67.27
N LEU A 94 -12.12 -27.45 -67.38
CA LEU A 94 -12.65 -26.63 -66.28
C LEU A 94 -12.98 -27.47 -65.04
N GLN A 95 -13.51 -28.69 -65.22
CA GLN A 95 -13.73 -29.62 -64.09
C GLN A 95 -12.42 -30.01 -63.42
N LYS A 96 -11.38 -30.37 -64.18
CA LYS A 96 -10.05 -30.71 -63.62
C LYS A 96 -9.42 -29.55 -62.87
N LEU A 97 -9.54 -28.33 -63.39
CA LEU A 97 -9.05 -27.12 -62.73
C LEU A 97 -9.77 -26.90 -61.40
N ARG A 98 -11.10 -27.05 -61.38
CA ARG A 98 -11.90 -26.95 -60.15
C ARG A 98 -11.49 -28.00 -59.11
N ASP A 99 -11.28 -29.25 -59.52
CA ASP A 99 -10.85 -30.31 -58.61
C ASP A 99 -9.44 -30.06 -58.04
N LEU A 100 -8.55 -29.44 -58.83
CA LEU A 100 -7.23 -29.01 -58.37
C LEU A 100 -7.32 -27.85 -57.38
N GLU A 101 -8.17 -26.87 -57.66
CA GLU A 101 -8.44 -25.73 -56.78
C GLU A 101 -8.97 -26.21 -55.42
N GLU A 102 -9.94 -27.13 -55.41
CA GLU A 102 -10.48 -27.72 -54.18
C GLU A 102 -9.41 -28.48 -53.38
N ARG A 103 -8.51 -29.20 -54.05
CA ARG A 103 -7.38 -29.88 -53.38
C ARG A 103 -6.38 -28.89 -52.80
N PHE A 104 -6.08 -27.81 -53.52
CA PHE A 104 -5.18 -26.77 -53.05
C PHE A 104 -5.77 -26.06 -51.84
N ASP A 105 -7.05 -25.70 -51.88
CA ASP A 105 -7.76 -25.07 -50.77
C ASP A 105 -7.78 -25.97 -49.54
N LYS A 106 -8.03 -27.27 -49.72
CA LYS A 106 -7.95 -28.24 -48.62
C LYS A 106 -6.55 -28.34 -48.03
N MET A 107 -5.53 -28.45 -48.87
CA MET A 107 -4.14 -28.54 -48.43
C MET A 107 -3.69 -27.26 -47.70
N SER A 108 -4.11 -26.11 -48.22
CA SER A 108 -3.86 -24.80 -47.63
C SER A 108 -4.55 -24.69 -46.28
N GLY A 109 -5.83 -25.06 -46.17
CA GLY A 109 -6.58 -25.07 -44.92
C GLY A 109 -5.95 -25.99 -43.86
N ASP A 110 -5.53 -27.20 -44.26
CA ASP A 110 -4.83 -28.15 -43.38
C ASP A 110 -3.47 -27.60 -42.90
N PHE A 111 -2.73 -26.93 -43.79
CA PHE A 111 -1.45 -26.30 -43.45
C PHE A 111 -1.65 -25.15 -42.47
N HIS A 112 -2.56 -24.22 -42.74
CA HIS A 112 -2.87 -23.10 -41.86
C HIS A 112 -3.35 -23.59 -40.49
N SER A 113 -4.23 -24.60 -40.45
CA SER A 113 -4.69 -25.21 -39.20
C SER A 113 -3.53 -25.81 -38.40
N LYS A 114 -2.57 -26.48 -39.05
CA LYS A 114 -1.39 -27.03 -38.35
C LYS A 114 -0.50 -25.94 -37.78
N VAL A 115 -0.25 -24.88 -38.56
CA VAL A 115 0.57 -23.74 -38.12
C VAL A 115 -0.10 -23.01 -36.95
N GLU A 116 -1.40 -22.74 -37.06
CA GLU A 116 -2.18 -22.07 -36.01
C GLU A 116 -2.19 -22.89 -34.72
N ASN A 117 -2.42 -24.20 -34.80
CA ASN A 117 -2.35 -25.07 -33.62
C ASN A 117 -0.94 -25.12 -32.99
N ALA A 118 0.12 -25.09 -33.80
CA ALA A 118 1.48 -25.04 -33.30
C ALA A 118 1.78 -23.70 -32.61
N TYR A 119 1.30 -22.59 -33.18
CA TYR A 119 1.43 -21.26 -32.61
C TYR A 119 0.68 -21.13 -31.28
N LEU A 120 -0.57 -21.60 -31.23
CA LEU A 120 -1.38 -21.58 -30.00
C LEU A 120 -0.73 -22.39 -28.87
N ARG A 121 -0.22 -23.60 -29.17
CA ARG A 121 0.50 -24.40 -28.17
C ARG A 121 1.72 -23.69 -27.62
N LEU A 122 2.54 -23.10 -28.49
CA LEU A 122 3.73 -22.38 -28.07
C LEU A 122 3.35 -21.13 -27.24
N SER A 123 2.28 -20.44 -27.63
CA SER A 123 1.76 -19.29 -26.88
C SER A 123 1.31 -19.71 -25.48
N ASP A 124 0.54 -20.79 -25.38
CA ASP A 124 0.07 -21.32 -24.09
C ASP A 124 1.27 -21.72 -23.21
N GLU A 125 2.23 -22.47 -23.75
CA GLU A 125 3.46 -22.84 -23.05
C GLU A 125 4.22 -21.59 -22.56
N LEU A 126 4.41 -20.58 -23.40
CA LEU A 126 5.08 -19.33 -23.00
C LEU A 126 4.34 -18.62 -21.85
N THR A 127 3.00 -18.62 -21.87
CA THR A 127 2.22 -18.03 -20.77
C THR A 127 2.34 -18.83 -19.47
N GLU A 128 2.38 -20.16 -19.54
CA GLU A 128 2.62 -21.03 -18.38
C GLU A 128 4.02 -20.82 -17.79
N TRP A 129 5.05 -20.69 -18.64
CA TRP A 129 6.40 -20.37 -18.20
C TRP A 129 6.48 -18.99 -17.55
N GLN A 130 5.86 -17.98 -18.17
CA GLN A 130 5.84 -16.61 -17.64
C GLN A 130 5.18 -16.56 -16.26
N THR A 131 4.01 -17.19 -16.12
CA THR A 131 3.29 -17.26 -14.84
C THR A 131 4.09 -18.02 -13.77
N SER A 132 4.76 -19.11 -14.15
CA SER A 132 5.64 -19.87 -13.23
C SER A 132 6.82 -19.05 -12.75
N LEU A 133 7.49 -18.33 -13.66
CA LEU A 133 8.61 -17.43 -13.33
C LEU A 133 8.16 -16.28 -12.42
N ASP A 134 6.99 -15.69 -12.67
CA ASP A 134 6.45 -14.61 -11.85
C ASP A 134 6.14 -15.08 -10.42
N VAL A 135 5.60 -16.30 -10.26
CA VAL A 135 5.38 -16.92 -8.94
C VAL A 135 6.70 -17.18 -8.22
N GLU A 136 7.68 -17.78 -8.91
CA GLU A 136 8.99 -18.08 -8.33
C GLU A 136 9.75 -16.80 -7.93
N LYS A 137 9.73 -15.79 -8.80
CA LYS A 137 10.32 -14.48 -8.52
C LYS A 137 9.65 -13.81 -7.32
N SER A 138 8.32 -13.84 -7.24
CA SER A 138 7.59 -13.30 -6.08
C SER A 138 7.96 -14.03 -4.78
N LYS A 139 8.14 -15.37 -4.84
CA LYS A 139 8.58 -16.16 -3.69
C LYS A 139 10.00 -15.79 -3.26
N TYR A 140 10.93 -15.70 -4.22
CA TYR A 140 12.31 -15.31 -3.97
C TYR A 140 12.42 -13.89 -3.39
N GLU A 141 11.66 -12.94 -3.92
CA GLU A 141 11.63 -11.56 -3.40
C GLU A 141 11.15 -11.51 -1.95
N LYS A 142 10.09 -12.25 -1.60
CA LYS A 142 9.61 -12.38 -0.20
C LYS A 142 10.67 -12.98 0.71
N GLU A 143 11.33 -14.05 0.28
CA GLU A 143 12.40 -14.69 1.06
C GLU A 143 13.60 -13.75 1.23
N LYS A 144 14.01 -13.05 0.16
CA LYS A 144 15.09 -12.06 0.20
C LYS A 144 14.78 -10.91 1.16
N GLU A 145 13.53 -10.47 1.21
CA GLU A 145 13.08 -9.44 2.16
C GLU A 145 13.19 -9.94 3.60
N LEU A 146 12.67 -11.15 3.87
CA LEU A 146 12.77 -11.79 5.18
C LEU A 146 14.22 -11.92 5.64
N MET A 147 15.11 -12.37 4.77
CA MET A 147 16.54 -12.52 5.06
C MET A 147 17.22 -11.18 5.34
N ARG A 148 16.82 -10.11 4.64
CA ARG A 148 17.33 -8.75 4.90
C ARG A 148 16.93 -8.26 6.29
N GLU A 149 15.68 -8.49 6.69
CA GLU A 149 15.21 -8.06 8.01
C GLU A 149 15.86 -8.87 9.15
N VAL A 150 16.02 -10.19 8.97
CA VAL A 150 16.75 -11.03 9.93
C VAL A 150 18.20 -10.54 10.10
N ARG A 151 18.88 -10.24 8.98
CA ARG A 151 20.25 -9.73 9.02
C ARG A 151 20.33 -8.38 9.74
N LYS A 152 19.39 -7.47 9.49
CA LYS A 152 19.32 -6.17 10.16
C LYS A 152 19.20 -6.31 11.68
N ILE A 153 18.36 -7.23 12.16
CA ILE A 153 18.22 -7.52 13.60
C ILE A 153 19.54 -8.03 14.18
N GLN A 154 20.27 -8.88 13.44
CA GLN A 154 21.57 -9.40 13.88
C GLN A 154 22.64 -8.31 13.94
N ASP A 155 22.71 -7.44 12.93
CA ASP A 155 23.71 -6.35 12.85
C ASP A 155 23.47 -5.30 13.95
N GLU A 156 22.24 -5.12 14.40
CA GLU A 156 21.87 -4.18 15.47
C GLU A 156 21.98 -4.76 16.88
N LYS A 157 22.42 -6.01 17.04
CA LYS A 157 22.46 -6.69 18.34
C LYS A 157 23.47 -6.05 19.30
N VAL A 158 23.04 -5.80 20.53
CA VAL A 158 23.83 -5.21 21.61
C VAL A 158 23.65 -6.01 22.89
N LYS A 159 24.74 -6.15 23.65
CA LYS A 159 24.78 -6.76 24.98
C LYS A 159 24.84 -5.68 26.06
N LEU A 160 23.99 -5.79 27.08
CA LEU A 160 23.98 -4.90 28.23
C LEU A 160 24.23 -5.72 29.49
N ASN A 161 25.11 -5.25 30.37
CA ASN A 161 25.32 -5.81 31.69
C ASN A 161 24.71 -4.85 32.72
N VAL A 162 23.55 -5.18 33.27
CA VAL A 162 22.83 -4.34 34.23
C VAL A 162 23.02 -4.95 35.61
N GLY A 163 23.83 -4.32 36.48
CA GLY A 163 24.05 -4.80 37.85
C GLY A 163 24.59 -6.23 37.96
N GLY A 164 25.27 -6.74 36.92
CA GLY A 164 25.78 -8.11 36.84
C GLY A 164 24.92 -9.08 36.01
N GLN A 165 23.70 -8.69 35.62
CA GLN A 165 22.85 -9.49 34.76
C GLN A 165 22.99 -9.10 33.28
N LEU A 166 23.27 -10.07 32.43
CA LEU A 166 23.40 -9.86 30.99
C LEU A 166 22.04 -9.86 30.28
N PHE A 167 21.82 -8.85 29.45
CA PHE A 167 20.67 -8.71 28.54
C PHE A 167 21.15 -8.54 27.11
N GLU A 168 20.37 -9.06 26.16
CA GLU A 168 20.60 -8.84 24.74
C GLU A 168 19.37 -8.18 24.10
N THR A 169 19.61 -7.17 23.26
CA THR A 169 18.55 -6.43 22.56
C THR A 169 19.12 -5.77 21.30
N SER A 170 18.30 -5.04 20.53
CA SER A 170 18.77 -4.26 19.38
C SER A 170 18.95 -2.78 19.69
N LEU A 171 19.82 -2.10 18.92
CA LEU A 171 19.95 -0.64 18.92
C LEU A 171 18.62 0.06 18.65
N THR A 172 17.81 -0.47 17.74
CA THR A 172 16.47 0.06 17.44
C THR A 172 15.56 0.08 18.67
N THR A 173 15.60 -0.96 19.51
CA THR A 173 14.86 -0.98 20.78
C THR A 173 15.38 0.10 21.75
N LEU A 174 16.70 0.22 21.92
CA LEU A 174 17.27 1.16 22.90
C LEU A 174 17.08 2.63 22.48
N ARG A 175 16.99 2.90 21.17
CA ARG A 175 16.74 4.23 20.61
C ARG A 175 15.26 4.56 20.41
N ARG A 176 14.35 3.70 20.88
CA ARG A 176 12.91 3.87 20.69
C ARG A 176 12.37 5.17 21.31
N ASP A 177 12.91 5.56 22.47
CA ASP A 177 12.71 6.89 23.07
C ASP A 177 13.98 7.72 22.87
N PRO A 178 14.01 8.67 21.91
CA PRO A 178 15.21 9.44 21.57
C PRO A 178 15.77 10.28 22.72
N ASN A 179 14.92 10.62 23.70
CA ASN A 179 15.30 11.46 24.84
C ASN A 179 15.77 10.63 26.05
N SER A 180 15.70 9.30 25.96
CA SER A 180 16.13 8.41 27.03
C SER A 180 17.64 8.36 27.20
N MET A 181 18.07 8.02 28.41
CA MET A 181 19.48 7.71 28.71
C MET A 181 19.99 6.58 27.80
N LEU A 182 19.18 5.55 27.59
CA LEU A 182 19.54 4.39 26.76
C LEU A 182 19.79 4.81 25.31
N ALA A 183 18.95 5.65 24.72
CA ALA A 183 19.20 6.19 23.39
C ALA A 183 20.49 7.03 23.36
N ALA A 184 20.71 7.87 24.39
CA ALA A 184 21.90 8.70 24.49
C ALA A 184 23.22 7.90 24.58
N MET A 185 23.22 6.74 25.25
CA MET A 185 24.39 5.84 25.31
C MET A 185 24.85 5.39 23.92
N PHE A 186 23.91 5.23 22.98
CA PHE A 186 24.19 4.71 21.64
C PHE A 186 24.08 5.77 20.53
N ASN A 187 23.83 7.04 20.82
CA ASN A 187 23.64 8.11 19.82
C ASN A 187 24.95 8.80 19.38
N GLY A 188 26.02 8.03 19.19
CA GLY A 188 27.28 8.45 18.53
C GLY A 188 28.11 9.54 19.22
N HIS A 189 27.52 10.31 20.14
CA HIS A 189 28.12 11.51 20.73
C HIS A 189 28.73 11.27 22.12
N ARG A 190 28.45 10.15 22.80
CA ARG A 190 28.90 9.88 24.18
C ARG A 190 29.38 8.44 24.41
N THR A 191 30.68 8.25 24.18
CA THR A 191 31.69 7.55 25.01
C THR A 191 31.27 6.53 26.09
N THR A 192 30.31 5.63 25.87
CA THR A 192 30.30 4.37 26.62
C THR A 192 31.15 3.38 25.85
N LYS A 193 32.33 3.04 26.41
CA LYS A 193 33.16 1.97 25.85
C LYS A 193 32.57 0.64 26.30
N PRO A 194 32.41 -0.34 25.40
CA PRO A 194 32.06 -1.68 25.83
C PRO A 194 33.20 -2.28 26.66
N ASP A 195 32.84 -3.20 27.54
CA ASP A 195 33.77 -4.06 28.25
C ASP A 195 34.49 -5.02 27.27
N ALA A 196 35.48 -5.76 27.79
CA ALA A 196 36.30 -6.69 26.99
C ALA A 196 35.47 -7.77 26.27
N ASP A 197 34.29 -8.10 26.79
CA ASP A 197 33.35 -9.07 26.22
C ASP A 197 32.34 -8.47 25.23
N GLY A 198 32.43 -7.15 24.97
CA GLY A 198 31.54 -6.40 24.10
C GLY A 198 30.23 -5.96 24.76
N SER A 199 30.06 -6.16 26.08
CA SER A 199 28.88 -5.71 26.81
C SER A 199 29.01 -4.27 27.32
N TYR A 200 27.88 -3.59 27.49
CA TYR A 200 27.85 -2.24 28.06
C TYR A 200 27.33 -2.29 29.49
N PHE A 201 28.14 -1.88 30.45
CA PHE A 201 27.79 -1.91 31.86
C PHE A 201 26.86 -0.75 32.27
N ILE A 202 25.86 -1.08 33.07
CA ILE A 202 24.93 -0.15 33.71
C ILE A 202 24.89 -0.51 35.20
N ASP A 203 25.28 0.46 36.04
CA ASP A 203 25.26 0.33 37.50
C ASP A 203 23.84 0.54 38.03
N ARG A 204 22.99 -0.48 37.83
CA ARG A 204 21.58 -0.48 38.24
C ARG A 204 21.09 -1.88 38.57
N ASP A 205 20.07 -2.01 39.42
CA ASP A 205 19.42 -3.28 39.71
C ASP A 205 18.71 -3.82 38.44
N SER A 206 18.96 -5.08 38.10
CA SER A 206 18.40 -5.73 36.92
C SER A 206 16.98 -6.24 37.09
N THR A 207 16.47 -6.31 38.34
CA THR A 207 15.21 -6.96 38.69
C THR A 207 14.03 -6.52 37.80
N TYR A 208 13.93 -5.21 37.52
CA TYR A 208 12.84 -4.64 36.71
C TYR A 208 13.27 -4.19 35.31
N PHE A 209 14.55 -4.33 34.95
CA PHE A 209 15.06 -3.91 33.64
C PHE A 209 14.39 -4.65 32.46
N ARG A 210 13.99 -5.91 32.67
CA ARG A 210 13.22 -6.68 31.68
C ARG A 210 11.90 -5.98 31.29
N LEU A 211 11.22 -5.35 32.25
CA LEU A 211 9.98 -4.62 31.99
C LEU A 211 10.26 -3.35 31.18
N VAL A 212 11.37 -2.67 31.46
CA VAL A 212 11.83 -1.51 30.68
C VAL A 212 12.10 -1.91 29.23
N LEU A 213 12.84 -3.01 28.99
CA LEU A 213 13.08 -3.49 27.63
C LEU A 213 11.80 -3.89 26.90
N ASN A 214 10.90 -4.60 27.57
CA ASN A 214 9.62 -4.98 26.96
C ASN A 214 8.77 -3.75 26.63
N TYR A 215 8.77 -2.74 27.49
CA TYR A 215 8.15 -1.46 27.15
C TYR A 215 8.78 -0.84 25.89
N LEU A 216 10.10 -0.80 25.76
CA LEU A 216 10.75 -0.22 24.57
C LEU A 216 10.51 -1.04 23.29
N ARG A 217 10.20 -2.33 23.40
CA ARG A 217 9.84 -3.19 22.26
C ARG A 217 8.41 -2.94 21.80
N ASP A 218 7.49 -2.91 22.75
CA ASP A 218 6.05 -2.98 22.48
C ASP A 218 5.32 -1.64 22.67
N MET A 219 5.94 -0.68 23.33
CA MET A 219 5.38 0.60 23.82
C MET A 219 4.19 0.44 24.77
N ARG A 220 4.14 -0.68 25.52
CA ARG A 220 3.03 -1.05 26.41
C ARG A 220 3.52 -1.90 27.58
N ILE A 221 2.79 -1.82 28.70
CA ILE A 221 2.99 -2.66 29.88
C ILE A 221 1.81 -3.62 30.02
N PRO A 222 2.04 -4.90 30.35
CA PRO A 222 0.97 -5.85 30.67
C PRO A 222 0.03 -5.38 31.80
N PRO A 223 -1.30 -5.59 31.72
CA PRO A 223 -2.25 -5.14 32.74
C PRO A 223 -1.95 -5.64 34.17
N ASN A 224 -1.42 -6.86 34.30
CA ASN A 224 -1.04 -7.43 35.60
C ASN A 224 0.13 -6.69 36.27
N VAL A 225 1.02 -6.10 35.48
CA VAL A 225 2.08 -5.23 35.98
C VAL A 225 1.48 -3.87 36.34
N ARG A 226 0.68 -3.29 35.44
CA ARG A 226 0.03 -1.98 35.63
C ARG A 226 -0.83 -1.91 36.89
N ASN A 227 -1.56 -2.97 37.19
CA ASN A 227 -2.49 -3.02 38.31
C ASN A 227 -1.81 -3.39 39.65
N ASN A 228 -0.53 -3.76 39.63
CA ASN A 228 0.23 -4.06 40.84
C ASN A 228 0.98 -2.79 41.30
N PRO A 229 0.55 -2.14 42.40
CA PRO A 229 1.12 -0.86 42.81
C PRO A 229 2.62 -0.96 43.12
N LYS A 230 3.05 -2.03 43.81
CA LYS A 230 4.46 -2.23 44.18
C LYS A 230 5.36 -2.32 42.95
N ILE A 231 4.98 -3.13 41.97
CA ILE A 231 5.77 -3.31 40.75
C ILE A 231 5.78 -2.02 39.93
N MET A 232 4.65 -1.30 39.88
CA MET A 232 4.60 -0.03 39.15
C MET A 232 5.47 1.05 39.80
N ASP A 233 5.51 1.13 41.13
CA ASP A 233 6.34 2.12 41.81
C ASP A 233 7.84 1.84 41.54
N GLU A 234 8.28 0.58 41.58
CA GLU A 234 9.63 0.17 41.19
C GLU A 234 9.92 0.46 39.70
N LEU A 235 8.97 0.16 38.82
CA LEU A 235 9.12 0.42 37.39
C LEU A 235 9.19 1.92 37.07
N ILE A 236 8.49 2.77 37.82
CA ILE A 236 8.56 4.23 37.71
C ILE A 236 9.94 4.73 38.17
N GLN A 237 10.52 4.15 39.23
CA GLN A 237 11.89 4.49 39.63
C GLN A 237 12.90 4.16 38.51
N GLU A 238 12.76 3.00 37.87
CA GLU A 238 13.59 2.64 36.72
C GLU A 238 13.35 3.58 35.52
N ALA A 239 12.08 3.91 35.22
CA ALA A 239 11.75 4.86 34.17
C ALA A 239 12.37 6.25 34.41
N ARG A 240 12.45 6.71 35.66
CA ARG A 240 13.14 7.95 36.06
C ARG A 240 14.64 7.82 35.82
N PHE A 241 15.26 6.72 36.24
CA PHE A 241 16.69 6.46 36.06
C PHE A 241 17.08 6.46 34.57
N TYR A 242 16.40 5.68 33.74
CA TYR A 242 16.64 5.60 32.30
C TYR A 242 16.09 6.79 31.50
N LYS A 243 15.42 7.74 32.17
CA LYS A 243 14.79 8.93 31.57
C LYS A 243 13.83 8.61 30.42
N ILE A 244 13.02 7.56 30.59
CA ILE A 244 12.06 7.12 29.56
C ILE A 244 10.72 7.80 29.83
N SER A 245 10.49 8.93 29.16
CA SER A 245 9.32 9.79 29.41
C SER A 245 8.00 9.08 29.12
N GLY A 246 7.96 8.29 28.03
CA GLY A 246 6.75 7.55 27.68
C GLY A 246 6.36 6.52 28.74
N LEU A 247 7.33 5.89 29.38
CA LEU A 247 7.12 4.88 30.43
C LEU A 247 6.61 5.54 31.72
N LEU A 248 7.14 6.71 32.06
CA LEU A 248 6.62 7.50 33.18
C LEU A 248 5.13 7.79 32.96
N LYS A 249 4.75 8.31 31.78
CA LYS A 249 3.38 8.72 31.49
C LYS A 249 2.36 7.57 31.53
N LEU A 250 2.77 6.32 31.28
CA LEU A 250 1.87 5.16 31.17
C LEU A 250 0.90 4.96 32.34
N ARG A 251 1.30 5.29 33.58
CA ARG A 251 0.39 5.17 34.75
C ARG A 251 -0.90 5.96 34.54
N TRP A 252 -0.81 7.08 33.84
CA TRP A 252 -1.85 8.09 33.71
C TRP A 252 -2.60 8.09 32.37
N LEU A 253 -2.23 7.24 31.39
CA LEU A 253 -2.81 7.29 30.04
C LEU A 253 -4.30 6.94 29.96
N ASP A 254 -4.83 6.11 30.86
CA ASP A 254 -6.19 5.56 30.77
C ASP A 254 -7.12 6.16 31.85
N LEU A 255 -6.72 7.28 32.46
CA LEU A 255 -7.52 7.91 33.49
C LEU A 255 -8.77 8.57 32.89
N PRO A 256 -9.92 8.55 33.61
CA PRO A 256 -11.10 9.29 33.19
C PRO A 256 -10.78 10.78 33.09
N LYS A 257 -10.92 11.34 31.89
CA LYS A 257 -10.66 12.75 31.63
C LYS A 257 -11.78 13.64 32.16
N VAL A 258 -11.40 14.70 32.85
CA VAL A 258 -12.31 15.76 33.32
C VAL A 258 -12.14 16.97 32.41
N THR A 259 -13.25 17.53 31.93
CA THR A 259 -13.22 18.79 31.17
C THR A 259 -13.37 20.00 32.10
N GLN A 260 -12.97 21.18 31.63
CA GLN A 260 -13.13 22.42 32.40
C GLN A 260 -14.59 22.66 32.82
N ASP A 261 -15.54 22.41 31.92
CA ASP A 261 -16.98 22.53 32.22
C ASP A 261 -17.43 21.54 33.29
N GLN A 262 -16.91 20.30 33.26
CA GLN A 262 -17.21 19.30 34.29
C GLN A 262 -16.63 19.72 35.64
N LEU A 263 -15.40 20.25 35.65
CA LEU A 263 -14.77 20.79 36.85
C LEU A 263 -15.63 21.90 37.48
N TRP A 264 -16.03 22.91 36.69
CA TRP A 264 -16.87 24.00 37.18
C TRP A 264 -18.27 23.57 37.61
N LYS A 265 -18.85 22.54 37.00
CA LYS A 265 -20.14 21.97 37.42
C LYS A 265 -20.04 21.24 38.76
N LEU A 266 -18.98 20.46 38.96
CA LEU A 266 -18.76 19.71 40.20
C LEU A 266 -18.32 20.61 41.35
N TYR A 267 -17.48 21.60 41.04
CA TYR A 267 -16.88 22.52 41.99
C TYR A 267 -17.09 23.95 41.49
N PRO A 268 -18.28 24.55 41.69
CA PRO A 268 -18.50 25.93 41.28
C PRO A 268 -17.60 26.89 42.08
N ILE A 269 -17.04 27.89 41.39
CA ILE A 269 -16.20 28.91 42.02
C ILE A 269 -17.08 29.72 43.00
N GLN A 270 -16.68 29.78 44.26
CA GLN A 270 -17.43 30.45 45.31
C GLN A 270 -17.01 31.93 45.44
N LYS A 271 -17.99 32.82 45.63
CA LYS A 271 -17.74 34.28 45.73
C LYS A 271 -17.27 34.73 47.12
N GLU A 272 -17.48 33.93 48.17
CA GLU A 272 -17.39 34.35 49.57
C GLU A 272 -16.09 33.93 50.29
N GLN A 273 -14.97 33.87 49.58
CA GLN A 273 -13.68 33.38 50.14
C GLN A 273 -13.74 31.96 50.74
N GLN A 274 -14.78 31.18 50.51
CA GLN A 274 -14.85 29.84 51.07
C GLN A 274 -13.96 28.86 50.29
N ALA A 275 -13.24 28.02 51.03
CA ALA A 275 -12.39 27.00 50.46
C ALA A 275 -13.22 25.83 49.92
N VAL A 276 -12.79 25.26 48.80
CA VAL A 276 -13.42 24.13 48.13
C VAL A 276 -12.53 22.91 48.31
N THR A 277 -13.09 21.84 48.89
CA THR A 277 -12.43 20.54 48.95
C THR A 277 -12.68 19.76 47.67
N MET A 278 -11.64 19.56 46.87
CA MET A 278 -11.71 18.82 45.60
C MET A 278 -11.27 17.37 45.80
N LEU A 279 -12.07 16.42 45.34
CA LEU A 279 -11.76 14.98 45.39
C LEU A 279 -11.62 14.46 43.96
N LEU A 280 -10.44 14.69 43.38
CA LEU A 280 -10.13 14.47 41.98
C LEU A 280 -9.00 13.44 41.83
N GLN A 281 -9.10 12.33 42.55
CA GLN A 281 -8.12 11.24 42.51
C GLN A 281 -8.27 10.38 41.25
N ASN A 282 -7.16 9.87 40.72
CA ASN A 282 -7.12 9.01 39.55
C ASN A 282 -7.91 9.56 38.35
N LYS A 283 -7.74 10.86 38.06
CA LYS A 283 -8.36 11.56 36.92
C LYS A 283 -7.31 12.10 35.97
N ASP A 284 -7.67 12.21 34.70
CA ASP A 284 -6.90 13.04 33.78
C ASP A 284 -7.43 14.49 33.86
N LEU A 285 -6.62 15.34 34.47
CA LEU A 285 -6.85 16.76 34.73
C LEU A 285 -5.84 17.62 33.92
N SER A 286 -5.23 17.03 32.89
CA SER A 286 -4.23 17.70 32.07
C SER A 286 -4.78 18.97 31.42
N GLY A 287 -4.02 20.06 31.54
CA GLY A 287 -4.36 21.37 30.97
C GLY A 287 -5.54 22.08 31.63
N LEU A 288 -6.10 21.57 32.73
CA LEU A 288 -7.20 22.25 33.41
C LEU A 288 -6.75 23.50 34.14
N ASP A 289 -7.62 24.50 34.16
CA ASP A 289 -7.42 25.76 34.86
C ASP A 289 -8.10 25.73 36.23
N PHE A 290 -7.27 25.79 37.26
CA PHE A 290 -7.66 25.89 38.66
C PHE A 290 -7.52 27.32 39.20
N SER A 291 -7.23 28.30 38.33
CA SER A 291 -7.17 29.71 38.71
C SER A 291 -8.47 30.15 39.37
N ASN A 292 -8.36 31.03 40.37
CA ASN A 292 -9.47 31.57 41.17
C ASN A 292 -10.15 30.59 42.13
N TYR A 293 -9.77 29.32 42.18
CA TYR A 293 -10.19 28.45 43.27
C TYR A 293 -9.45 28.79 44.56
N ARG A 294 -10.17 28.74 45.68
CA ARG A 294 -9.55 28.59 47.00
C ARG A 294 -9.58 27.11 47.37
N ILE A 295 -8.45 26.44 47.28
CA ILE A 295 -8.30 25.00 47.45
C ILE A 295 -8.10 24.70 48.94
N ASP A 296 -8.98 23.85 49.48
CA ASP A 296 -8.87 23.35 50.85
C ASP A 296 -7.72 22.32 50.98
N PRO A 297 -6.94 22.33 52.08
CA PRO A 297 -5.87 21.36 52.34
C PRO A 297 -6.31 19.89 52.37
N ARG A 298 -7.61 19.60 52.52
CA ARG A 298 -8.16 18.25 52.42
C ARG A 298 -8.38 17.79 50.98
N SER A 299 -8.12 18.66 50.00
CA SER A 299 -8.23 18.33 48.58
C SER A 299 -7.24 17.25 48.18
N ARG A 300 -7.68 16.37 47.29
CA ARG A 300 -6.98 15.16 46.88
C ARG A 300 -6.91 15.08 45.37
N PHE A 301 -5.68 15.02 44.86
CA PHE A 301 -5.30 14.84 43.47
C PHE A 301 -4.40 13.62 43.29
N ASP A 302 -4.34 12.73 44.30
CA ASP A 302 -3.49 11.55 44.28
C ASP A 302 -3.78 10.64 43.08
N GLY A 303 -2.71 10.14 42.47
CA GLY A 303 -2.80 9.26 41.29
C GLY A 303 -3.27 9.94 39.99
N SER A 304 -3.47 11.26 39.98
CA SER A 304 -4.01 11.98 38.82
C SER A 304 -2.95 12.50 37.84
N ASN A 305 -3.38 12.83 36.63
CA ASN A 305 -2.58 13.54 35.65
C ASN A 305 -2.89 15.03 35.71
N LEU A 306 -1.93 15.85 36.11
CA LEU A 306 -1.97 17.32 36.11
C LEU A 306 -0.99 17.92 35.10
N GLU A 307 -0.60 17.18 34.07
CA GLU A 307 0.28 17.69 33.01
C GLU A 307 -0.22 19.03 32.48
N ASN A 308 0.62 20.06 32.53
CA ASN A 308 0.28 21.43 32.11
C ASN A 308 -0.95 22.06 32.81
N ALA A 309 -1.35 21.59 33.99
CA ALA A 309 -2.45 22.21 34.74
C ALA A 309 -2.04 23.59 35.30
N HIS A 310 -3.00 24.52 35.34
CA HIS A 310 -2.75 25.90 35.74
C HIS A 310 -3.28 26.18 37.14
N PHE A 311 -2.38 26.33 38.11
CA PHE A 311 -2.70 26.76 39.48
C PHE A 311 -2.14 28.14 39.83
N GLU A 312 -1.46 28.86 38.91
CA GLU A 312 -0.75 30.12 39.18
C GLU A 312 -1.56 31.16 39.99
N HIS A 313 -2.87 31.23 39.76
CA HIS A 313 -3.79 32.15 40.44
C HIS A 313 -4.79 31.44 41.37
N ALA A 314 -4.55 30.18 41.71
CA ALA A 314 -5.29 29.44 42.73
C ALA A 314 -4.75 29.80 44.12
N TRP A 315 -5.63 29.85 45.12
CA TRP A 315 -5.26 30.05 46.52
C TRP A 315 -5.22 28.71 47.22
N PHE A 316 -4.10 28.39 47.84
CA PHE A 316 -3.97 27.23 48.71
C PHE A 316 -4.13 27.69 50.16
N VAL A 317 -5.19 27.22 50.81
CA VAL A 317 -5.48 27.60 52.19
C VAL A 317 -4.50 26.89 53.14
N PHE A 318 -4.16 27.51 54.26
CA PHE A 318 -3.28 26.93 55.27
C PHE A 318 -4.11 26.18 56.34
N ASP A 319 -3.63 25.00 56.74
CA ASP A 319 -4.18 24.19 57.83
C ASP A 319 -2.99 23.49 58.53
N PHE A 320 -3.07 23.29 59.84
CA PHE A 320 -1.97 22.69 60.61
C PHE A 320 -1.91 21.16 60.46
N ASP A 321 -3.05 20.52 60.20
CA ASP A 321 -3.20 19.06 60.23
C ASP A 321 -3.28 18.46 58.82
N HIS A 322 -3.64 19.26 57.83
CA HIS A 322 -3.92 18.81 56.46
C HIS A 322 -3.02 19.50 55.44
N LYS A 323 -2.71 18.74 54.37
CA LYS A 323 -1.92 19.18 53.22
C LYS A 323 -2.56 18.62 51.96
N VAL A 324 -2.63 19.44 50.90
CA VAL A 324 -3.19 18.99 49.62
C VAL A 324 -2.40 17.79 49.12
N ASP A 325 -3.14 16.75 48.72
CA ASP A 325 -2.57 15.46 48.36
C ASP A 325 -2.28 15.38 46.86
N PHE A 326 -1.00 15.36 46.49
CA PHE A 326 -0.50 15.14 45.13
C PHE A 326 0.39 13.88 45.05
N ILE A 327 0.16 12.90 45.93
CA ILE A 327 0.92 11.66 45.95
C ILE A 327 0.72 10.91 44.62
N ASN A 328 1.81 10.41 44.02
CA ASN A 328 1.80 9.70 42.75
C ASN A 328 1.07 10.46 41.62
N THR A 329 1.17 11.79 41.61
CA THR A 329 0.57 12.65 40.58
C THR A 329 1.59 13.04 39.52
N TYR A 330 1.19 13.07 38.25
CA TYR A 330 2.04 13.54 37.15
C TYR A 330 1.79 15.03 36.90
N MET A 331 2.77 15.87 37.20
CA MET A 331 2.67 17.34 37.24
C MET A 331 3.66 18.03 36.31
N MET A 332 4.16 17.33 35.29
CA MET A 332 5.10 17.93 34.33
C MET A 332 4.45 19.14 33.64
N GLY A 333 5.11 20.29 33.75
CA GLY A 333 4.61 21.56 33.20
C GLY A 333 3.42 22.17 33.96
N ALA A 334 2.95 21.54 35.04
CA ALA A 334 1.97 22.14 35.93
C ALA A 334 2.58 23.37 36.61
N ARG A 335 1.77 24.42 36.81
CA ARG A 335 2.26 25.71 37.30
C ARG A 335 1.57 26.08 38.59
N PHE A 336 2.35 26.41 39.62
CA PHE A 336 1.85 26.70 40.96
C PHE A 336 2.28 28.11 41.41
N PRO A 337 1.54 28.73 42.35
CA PRO A 337 1.99 29.96 42.98
C PRO A 337 3.24 29.67 43.83
N ALA A 338 4.21 30.58 43.77
CA ALA A 338 5.44 30.46 44.56
C ALA A 338 5.13 30.47 46.06
N ALA A 339 5.89 29.70 46.84
CA ALA A 339 5.81 29.74 48.30
C ALA A 339 6.12 31.15 48.82
N GLY A 340 5.35 31.61 49.80
CA GLY A 340 5.44 32.97 50.36
C GLY A 340 4.60 34.02 49.67
N THR A 341 3.88 33.68 48.60
CA THR A 341 2.89 34.56 47.97
C THR A 341 1.58 34.59 48.79
N PRO A 342 0.71 35.59 48.60
CA PRO A 342 -0.63 35.59 49.21
C PRO A 342 -1.44 34.33 48.88
N GLN A 343 -1.24 33.78 47.68
CA GLN A 343 -1.88 32.56 47.19
C GLN A 343 -1.33 31.27 47.80
N ARG A 344 -0.05 31.25 48.23
CA ARG A 344 0.59 30.11 48.92
C ARG A 344 1.47 30.64 50.04
N ALA A 345 0.87 30.86 51.22
CA ALA A 345 1.57 31.37 52.39
C ALA A 345 2.74 30.45 52.82
N PRO A 346 3.76 30.95 53.54
CA PRO A 346 4.98 30.20 53.89
C PRO A 346 4.79 28.86 54.64
N GLY A 347 3.61 28.60 55.21
CA GLY A 347 3.29 27.33 55.89
C GLY A 347 2.56 26.30 55.02
N VAL A 348 2.18 26.65 53.79
CA VAL A 348 1.40 25.78 52.90
C VAL A 348 2.32 24.78 52.21
N GLN A 349 2.18 23.52 52.59
CA GLN A 349 2.94 22.39 52.05
C GLN A 349 2.03 21.40 51.32
N PHE A 350 2.62 20.63 50.42
CA PHE A 350 1.95 19.59 49.64
C PHE A 350 2.48 18.21 49.98
N LYS A 351 1.65 17.18 49.82
CA LYS A 351 2.13 15.78 49.82
C LYS A 351 2.55 15.42 48.41
N LEU A 352 3.83 15.11 48.21
CA LEU A 352 4.44 14.93 46.89
C LEU A 352 5.11 13.56 46.74
N GLU A 353 4.86 12.62 47.65
CA GLU A 353 5.48 11.30 47.63
C GLU A 353 5.18 10.59 46.30
N GLY A 354 6.22 10.21 45.56
CA GLY A 354 6.08 9.57 44.24
C GLY A 354 5.60 10.49 43.10
N ALA A 355 5.35 11.77 43.36
CA ALA A 355 4.92 12.73 42.34
C ALA A 355 6.04 12.99 41.31
N ILE A 356 5.67 13.26 40.06
CA ILE A 356 6.59 13.59 38.97
C ILE A 356 6.39 15.05 38.59
N THR A 357 7.39 15.89 38.82
CA THR A 357 7.36 17.31 38.48
C THR A 357 8.71 17.76 37.94
N ASN A 358 8.71 18.86 37.19
CA ASN A 358 9.91 19.58 36.74
C ASN A 358 10.03 20.97 37.37
N ASP A 359 9.11 21.34 38.28
CA ASP A 359 9.11 22.64 38.95
C ASP A 359 9.74 22.53 40.35
N PRO A 360 10.96 23.07 40.55
CA PRO A 360 11.66 23.03 41.84
C PRO A 360 10.99 23.91 42.91
N LEU A 361 10.05 24.79 42.54
CA LEU A 361 9.30 25.65 43.46
C LEU A 361 8.15 24.91 44.15
N ILE A 362 7.79 23.72 43.68
CA ILE A 362 6.78 22.85 44.31
C ILE A 362 7.40 22.05 45.45
N GLU A 363 8.68 21.68 45.34
CA GLU A 363 9.39 20.80 46.27
C GLU A 363 9.92 21.52 47.53
N ASN A 364 10.06 22.85 47.47
CA ASN A 364 10.43 23.72 48.59
C ASN A 364 9.21 24.51 49.10
#